data_AF-A0AAW0Q140-F1
#
_entry.id   AF-A0AAW0Q140-F1
#
_cell.length_a   1.000
_cell.length_b   1.000
_cell.length_c   1.000
_cell.angle_alpha   90.00
_cell.angle_beta   90.00
_cell.angle_gamma   90.00
#
_symmetry.space_group_name_H-M   'P 1'
#
loop_
_entity.id
_entity.type
_entity.pdbx_description
1 polymer ?
#
loop_
_entity_poly.entity_id
_entity_poly.type
_entity_poly.pdbx_seq_one_letter_code
_entity_poly.pdbx_strand_id
1 'polypeptide(L)'
;MAYLWILSCLAFVGAAYGCGIPAIPPVISGYSRIVNGEEAVPHSWPWQVSLQDYTGFHFCGGSLINANWVVSAAHCNVRTSHYVVLGEHDRYSNSEQIQVIKIGQLFKHPQFNTYTMNNDILLIKLASPAQLNARVSSVCVAETGDNFPAGMKCVTSGWGRTYYNAPDGAALLQQAALPLLTNENCRNYWGSSITNVMICAGASGVSSCMCQMEHSHITPVSVSPSWIRPSANHSPLRH
;
A
#
# COMPACT_ATOMS: atom_id res chain seq x y z
N MET A 1 -48.70 36.89 -20.30
CA MET A 1 -47.23 36.98 -20.45
C MET A 1 -46.59 36.81 -19.08
N ALA A 2 -46.31 35.58 -18.65
CA ALA A 2 -45.61 35.32 -17.39
C ALA A 2 -44.53 34.26 -17.69
N TYR A 3 -43.28 34.71 -17.77
CA TYR A 3 -42.12 33.86 -18.00
C TYR A 3 -41.74 33.17 -16.69
N LEU A 4 -41.98 31.87 -16.59
CA LEU A 4 -41.46 31.01 -15.54
C LEU A 4 -39.98 30.69 -15.85
N TRP A 5 -39.08 31.38 -15.15
CA TRP A 5 -37.66 31.05 -15.10
C TRP A 5 -37.46 29.88 -14.13
N ILE A 6 -37.32 28.67 -14.67
CA ILE A 6 -36.89 27.50 -13.89
C ILE A 6 -35.36 27.55 -13.79
N LEU A 7 -34.87 28.05 -12.66
CA LEU A 7 -33.47 27.93 -12.25
C LEU A 7 -33.17 26.45 -11.96
N SER A 8 -32.56 25.77 -12.93
CA SER A 8 -31.97 24.45 -12.77
C SER A 8 -30.77 24.53 -11.83
N CYS A 9 -30.97 24.27 -10.54
CA CYS A 9 -29.89 23.97 -9.61
C CYS A 9 -29.27 22.61 -9.96
N LEU A 10 -28.32 22.60 -10.89
CA LEU A 10 -27.36 21.51 -11.03
C LEU A 10 -26.47 21.51 -9.79
N ALA A 11 -26.90 20.79 -8.76
CA ALA A 11 -26.04 20.42 -7.66
C ALA A 11 -24.96 19.48 -8.21
N PHE A 12 -23.78 20.02 -8.53
CA PHE A 12 -22.59 19.20 -8.69
C PHE A 12 -22.33 18.54 -7.34
N VAL A 13 -22.72 17.27 -7.20
CA VAL A 13 -22.24 16.41 -6.13
C VAL A 13 -20.77 16.18 -6.41
N GLY A 14 -19.92 17.10 -5.96
CA GLY A 14 -18.49 16.89 -5.94
C GLY A 14 -18.23 15.71 -5.02
N ALA A 15 -17.80 14.58 -5.59
CA ALA A 15 -17.27 13.49 -4.80
C ALA A 15 -16.05 14.03 -4.06
N ALA A 16 -16.17 14.27 -2.75
CA ALA A 16 -15.01 14.49 -1.91
C ALA A 16 -14.22 13.18 -1.92
N TYR A 17 -13.16 13.12 -2.71
CA TYR A 17 -12.22 12.00 -2.69
C TYR A 17 -11.47 12.04 -1.35
N GLY A 18 -12.09 11.48 -0.31
CA GLY A 18 -11.45 11.22 0.97
C GLY A 18 -10.31 10.21 0.79
N CYS A 19 -9.30 10.27 1.65
CA CYS A 19 -8.25 9.26 1.67
C CYS A 19 -8.76 7.93 2.27
N GLY A 20 -8.16 6.80 1.91
CA GLY A 20 -8.38 5.50 2.55
C GLY A 20 -9.76 4.87 2.32
N ILE A 21 -10.59 5.47 1.45
CA ILE A 21 -11.92 4.97 1.08
C ILE A 21 -11.88 4.57 -0.39
N PRO A 22 -11.73 3.28 -0.72
CA PRO A 22 -11.72 2.84 -2.10
C PRO A 22 -13.14 2.89 -2.69
N ALA A 23 -13.25 3.28 -3.96
CA ALA A 23 -14.54 3.26 -4.66
C ALA A 23 -15.05 1.82 -4.90
N ILE A 24 -14.11 0.87 -5.00
CA ILE A 24 -14.37 -0.57 -5.08
C ILE A 24 -13.92 -1.19 -3.75
N PRO A 25 -14.83 -1.67 -2.90
CA PRO A 25 -14.46 -2.22 -1.61
C PRO A 25 -13.69 -3.55 -1.78
N PRO A 26 -12.60 -3.78 -1.01
CA PRO A 26 -11.91 -5.06 -1.02
C PRO A 26 -12.78 -6.15 -0.39
N VAL A 27 -12.73 -7.35 -0.97
CA VAL A 27 -13.33 -8.56 -0.37
C VAL A 27 -12.18 -9.37 0.18
N ILE A 28 -12.10 -9.48 1.51
CA ILE A 28 -11.02 -10.20 2.20
C ILE A 28 -11.59 -11.50 2.76
N SER A 29 -11.20 -12.65 2.20
CA SER A 29 -11.68 -13.95 2.66
C SER A 29 -10.83 -14.46 3.83
N GLY A 30 -11.48 -15.07 4.83
CA GLY A 30 -10.82 -15.90 5.83
C GLY A 30 -9.71 -15.23 6.66
N TYR A 31 -10.08 -14.39 7.63
CA TYR A 31 -9.15 -13.88 8.67
C TYR A 31 -8.46 -14.97 9.52
N SER A 32 -8.73 -16.25 9.30
CA SER A 32 -8.32 -17.37 10.16
C SER A 32 -7.13 -18.19 9.64
N ARG A 33 -6.73 -18.10 8.35
CA ARG A 33 -5.59 -18.89 7.82
C ARG A 33 -5.18 -18.56 6.38
N ILE A 34 -4.90 -17.30 6.04
CA ILE A 34 -4.44 -16.96 4.69
C ILE A 34 -2.98 -17.37 4.49
N VAL A 35 -2.70 -18.61 4.14
CA VAL A 35 -1.36 -19.01 3.67
C VAL A 35 -1.24 -18.53 2.21
N ASN A 36 -0.21 -17.74 1.87
CA ASN A 36 0.14 -17.29 0.50
C ASN A 36 -0.66 -16.13 -0.13
N GLY A 37 -1.53 -15.47 0.63
CA GLY A 37 -2.39 -14.40 0.12
C GLY A 37 -3.55 -14.91 -0.75
N GLU A 38 -4.42 -14.00 -1.16
CA GLU A 38 -5.49 -14.22 -2.13
C GLU A 38 -5.47 -13.12 -3.19
N GLU A 39 -6.07 -13.35 -4.35
CA GLU A 39 -6.23 -12.30 -5.35
C GLU A 39 -7.09 -11.17 -4.78
N ALA A 40 -6.63 -9.92 -4.93
CA ALA A 40 -7.42 -8.76 -4.60
C ALA A 40 -8.56 -8.57 -5.61
N VAL A 41 -9.67 -7.95 -5.20
CA VAL A 41 -10.66 -7.48 -6.17
C VAL A 41 -9.99 -6.41 -7.05
N PRO A 42 -10.11 -6.48 -8.39
CA PRO A 42 -9.46 -5.51 -9.26
C PRO A 42 -9.73 -4.06 -8.85
N HIS A 43 -8.64 -3.31 -8.67
CA HIS A 43 -8.63 -1.91 -8.24
C HIS A 43 -9.23 -1.60 -6.86
N SER A 44 -9.40 -2.61 -5.98
CA SER A 44 -9.89 -2.39 -4.61
C SER A 44 -8.85 -1.76 -3.67
N TRP A 45 -7.59 -1.69 -4.10
CA TRP A 45 -6.50 -0.99 -3.43
C TRP A 45 -6.00 0.17 -4.32
N PRO A 46 -6.79 1.24 -4.50
CA PRO A 46 -6.55 2.26 -5.52
C PRO A 46 -5.34 3.16 -5.24
N TRP A 47 -4.75 3.06 -4.04
CA TRP A 47 -3.48 3.70 -3.69
C TRP A 47 -2.26 2.84 -3.99
N GLN A 48 -2.44 1.57 -4.38
CA GLN A 48 -1.33 0.66 -4.67
C GLN A 48 -0.50 1.21 -5.83
N VAL A 49 0.81 1.30 -5.61
CA VAL A 49 1.79 1.73 -6.61
C VAL A 49 2.66 0.56 -7.03
N SER A 50 2.91 0.47 -8.32
CA SER A 50 3.92 -0.38 -8.95
C SER A 50 5.08 0.52 -9.39
N LEU A 51 6.26 0.33 -8.80
CA LEU A 51 7.48 1.03 -9.20
C LEU A 51 8.18 0.20 -10.26
N GLN A 52 8.34 0.79 -11.44
CA GLN A 52 8.89 0.11 -12.61
C GLN A 52 10.17 0.79 -13.08
N ASP A 53 11.15 0.00 -13.52
CA ASP A 53 12.37 0.55 -14.12
C ASP A 53 12.11 1.07 -15.54
N TYR A 54 13.17 1.50 -16.24
CA TYR A 54 13.04 2.07 -17.59
C TYR A 54 12.58 1.06 -18.65
N THR A 55 12.60 -0.24 -18.34
CA THR A 55 12.13 -1.34 -19.22
C THR A 55 10.67 -1.70 -18.96
N GLY A 56 10.04 -1.13 -17.92
CA GLY A 56 8.72 -1.51 -17.45
C GLY A 56 8.73 -2.68 -16.45
N PHE A 57 9.91 -3.08 -15.96
CA PHE A 57 10.00 -4.16 -14.97
C PHE A 57 9.62 -3.65 -13.58
N HIS A 58 8.57 -4.24 -12.99
CA HIS A 58 8.18 -4.01 -11.61
C HIS A 58 9.24 -4.55 -10.64
N PHE A 59 9.80 -3.68 -9.80
CA PHE A 59 10.82 -4.05 -8.82
C PHE A 59 10.45 -3.73 -7.38
N CYS A 60 9.50 -2.82 -7.14
CA CYS A 60 9.06 -2.43 -5.80
C CYS A 60 7.61 -1.93 -5.78
N GLY A 61 7.03 -1.91 -4.57
CA GLY A 61 5.73 -1.30 -4.32
C GLY A 61 5.82 0.12 -3.72
N GLY A 62 4.67 0.77 -3.62
CA GLY A 62 4.49 2.01 -2.88
C GLY A 62 3.02 2.30 -2.61
N SER A 63 2.73 3.46 -2.02
CA SER A 63 1.37 3.91 -1.78
C SER A 63 1.20 5.38 -2.14
N LEU A 64 0.15 5.70 -2.91
CA LEU A 64 -0.24 7.07 -3.21
C LEU A 64 -0.84 7.70 -1.95
N ILE A 65 -0.24 8.77 -1.45
CA ILE A 65 -0.72 9.48 -0.24
C ILE A 65 -1.48 10.77 -0.57
N ASN A 66 -1.28 11.29 -1.78
CA ASN A 66 -2.13 12.29 -2.43
C ASN A 66 -1.77 12.34 -3.93
N ALA A 67 -2.45 13.18 -4.72
CA ALA A 67 -2.23 13.26 -6.16
C ALA A 67 -0.78 13.56 -6.59
N ASN A 68 0.09 14.10 -5.72
CA ASN A 68 1.47 14.47 -6.08
C ASN A 68 2.54 13.60 -5.42
N TRP A 69 2.17 12.76 -4.47
CA TRP A 69 3.13 12.12 -3.57
C TRP A 69 2.85 10.63 -3.38
N VAL A 70 3.93 9.85 -3.46
CA VAL A 70 3.97 8.42 -3.16
C VAL A 70 4.94 8.18 -2.00
N VAL A 71 4.57 7.30 -1.08
CA VAL A 71 5.48 6.73 -0.09
C VAL A 71 5.95 5.35 -0.55
N SER A 72 7.23 5.06 -0.35
CA SER A 72 7.85 3.76 -0.61
C SER A 72 9.00 3.53 0.38
N ALA A 73 9.75 2.44 0.22
CA ALA A 73 10.90 2.13 1.05
C ALA A 73 12.18 2.72 0.47
N ALA A 74 13.12 3.10 1.33
CA ALA A 74 14.43 3.63 0.93
C ALA A 74 15.33 2.55 0.32
N HIS A 75 15.18 1.29 0.74
CA HIS A 75 15.92 0.15 0.21
C HIS A 75 15.56 -0.17 -1.25
N CYS A 76 14.39 0.25 -1.74
CA CYS A 76 13.98 0.09 -3.13
C CYS A 76 14.91 0.79 -4.13
N ASN A 77 15.76 1.71 -3.66
CA ASN A 77 16.78 2.38 -4.47
C ASN A 77 16.22 3.01 -5.77
N VAL A 78 15.04 3.61 -5.66
CA VAL A 78 14.34 4.26 -6.78
C VAL A 78 15.19 5.38 -7.36
N ARG A 79 15.13 5.55 -8.69
CA ARG A 79 15.83 6.61 -9.43
C ARG A 79 14.81 7.46 -10.20
N THR A 80 15.17 8.69 -10.55
CA THR A 80 14.30 9.58 -11.36
C THR A 80 14.05 9.06 -12.77
N SER A 81 14.85 8.11 -13.26
CA SER A 81 14.64 7.38 -14.51
C SER A 81 13.57 6.29 -14.44
N HIS A 82 13.07 5.97 -13.24
CA HIS A 82 12.01 4.97 -13.03
C HIS A 82 10.63 5.61 -13.15
N TYR A 83 9.61 4.76 -13.21
CA TYR A 83 8.21 5.14 -13.35
C TYR A 83 7.38 4.74 -12.12
N VAL A 84 6.37 5.57 -11.84
CA VAL A 84 5.28 5.28 -10.92
C VAL A 84 4.09 4.83 -11.75
N VAL A 85 3.63 3.59 -11.56
CA VAL A 85 2.44 3.05 -12.22
C VAL A 85 1.30 2.90 -11.22
N LEU A 86 0.14 3.46 -11.57
CA LEU A 86 -1.08 3.51 -10.75
C LEU A 86 -2.27 2.88 -11.47
N GLY A 87 -3.17 2.26 -10.72
CA GLY A 87 -4.41 1.66 -11.24
C GLY A 87 -4.22 0.27 -11.88
N GLU A 88 -3.02 -0.29 -11.79
CA GLU A 88 -2.65 -1.63 -12.29
C GLU A 88 -3.20 -2.72 -11.35
N HIS A 89 -3.75 -3.80 -11.91
CA HIS A 89 -4.10 -5.04 -11.19
C HIS A 89 -3.30 -6.22 -11.75
N ASP A 90 -3.24 -6.35 -13.08
CA ASP A 90 -2.49 -7.39 -13.80
C ASP A 90 -1.27 -6.77 -14.50
N ARG A 91 -0.08 -7.09 -14.01
CA ARG A 91 1.20 -6.56 -14.53
C ARG A 91 1.52 -6.98 -15.97
N TYR A 92 0.78 -7.93 -16.53
CA TYR A 92 0.96 -8.39 -17.91
C TYR A 92 -0.19 -7.98 -18.83
N SER A 93 -1.17 -7.23 -18.32
CA SER A 93 -2.30 -6.76 -19.11
C SER A 93 -2.05 -5.38 -19.71
N ASN A 94 -2.34 -5.24 -21.01
CA ASN A 94 -2.34 -3.96 -21.71
C ASN A 94 -3.74 -3.34 -21.84
N SER A 95 -4.78 -3.97 -21.27
CA SER A 95 -6.16 -3.48 -21.38
C SER A 95 -6.59 -2.57 -20.23
N GLU A 96 -5.78 -2.47 -19.18
CA GLU A 96 -6.10 -1.68 -18.00
C GLU A 96 -5.83 -0.19 -18.23
N GLN A 97 -6.70 0.67 -17.71
CA GLN A 97 -6.50 2.12 -17.74
C GLN A 97 -5.54 2.54 -16.64
N ILE A 98 -4.25 2.27 -16.85
CA ILE A 98 -3.18 2.62 -15.93
C ILE A 98 -2.68 4.07 -16.15
N GLN A 99 -2.07 4.65 -15.13
CA GLN A 99 -1.32 5.89 -15.26
C GLN A 99 0.17 5.61 -15.06
N VAL A 100 0.98 5.95 -16.05
CA VAL A 100 2.44 5.86 -15.98
C VAL A 100 3.00 7.27 -15.81
N ILE A 101 3.56 7.55 -14.63
CA ILE A 101 3.98 8.90 -14.24
C ILE A 101 5.49 8.91 -13.98
N LYS A 102 6.18 9.90 -14.54
CA LYS A 102 7.60 10.14 -14.28
C LYS A 102 7.84 10.62 -12.84
N ILE A 103 8.98 10.26 -12.29
CA ILE A 103 9.41 10.73 -10.97
C ILE A 103 10.07 12.11 -11.12
N GLY A 104 9.58 13.10 -10.38
CA GLY A 104 10.15 14.45 -10.35
C GLY A 104 11.28 14.57 -9.35
N GLN A 105 11.05 14.16 -8.10
CA GLN A 105 12.02 14.26 -7.01
C GLN A 105 11.92 13.08 -6.04
N LEU A 106 13.02 12.77 -5.36
CA LEU A 106 13.15 11.69 -4.40
C LEU A 106 13.67 12.23 -3.07
N PHE A 107 13.04 11.85 -1.97
CA PHE A 107 13.36 12.30 -0.62
C PHE A 107 13.53 11.07 0.28
N LYS A 108 14.74 10.51 0.28
CA LYS A 108 15.11 9.43 1.19
C LYS A 108 15.24 10.00 2.60
N HIS A 109 14.80 9.26 3.61
CA HIS A 109 14.97 9.70 4.98
C HIS A 109 16.46 9.94 5.29
N PRO A 110 16.85 11.10 5.87
CA PRO A 110 18.26 11.44 6.09
C PRO A 110 18.96 10.50 7.07
N GLN A 111 18.19 9.81 7.92
CA GLN A 111 18.68 8.82 8.88
C GLN A 111 18.43 7.37 8.44
N PHE A 112 18.14 7.11 7.16
CA PHE A 112 18.04 5.74 6.65
C PHE A 112 19.36 5.00 6.84
N ASN A 113 19.32 3.84 7.48
CA ASN A 113 20.50 3.03 7.73
C ASN A 113 20.41 1.70 6.97
N THR A 114 21.32 1.48 6.02
CA THR A 114 21.37 0.29 5.17
C THR A 114 21.85 -0.99 5.88
N TYR A 115 22.32 -0.91 7.12
CA TYR A 115 22.71 -2.07 7.91
C TYR A 115 21.58 -2.52 8.83
N THR A 116 20.92 -1.56 9.49
CA THR A 116 19.84 -1.88 10.44
C THR A 116 18.45 -1.80 9.82
N MET A 117 18.30 -1.29 8.60
CA MET A 117 17.02 -0.93 7.97
C MET A 117 16.19 0.07 8.78
N ASN A 118 16.78 0.79 9.73
CA ASN A 118 16.07 1.86 10.44
C ASN A 118 15.77 3.01 9.47
N ASN A 119 14.58 3.61 9.65
CA ASN A 119 14.08 4.73 8.86
C ASN A 119 14.06 4.43 7.35
N ASP A 120 13.66 3.21 6.99
CA ASP A 120 13.53 2.73 5.61
C ASP A 120 12.31 3.32 4.90
N ILE A 121 12.31 4.64 4.73
CA ILE A 121 11.22 5.39 4.10
C ILE A 121 11.75 6.35 3.05
N LEU A 122 11.02 6.42 1.94
CA LEU A 122 11.27 7.26 0.78
C LEU A 122 9.96 7.96 0.40
N LEU A 123 10.00 9.29 0.28
CA LEU A 123 8.95 10.04 -0.40
C LEU A 123 9.34 10.31 -1.85
N ILE A 124 8.39 10.09 -2.75
CA ILE A 124 8.52 10.29 -4.18
C ILE A 124 7.54 11.38 -4.59
N LYS A 125 8.06 12.49 -5.12
CA LYS A 125 7.25 13.54 -5.73
C LYS A 125 7.09 13.27 -7.20
N LEU A 126 5.85 13.18 -7.66
CA LEU A 126 5.52 12.94 -9.06
C LEU A 126 5.86 14.16 -9.92
N ALA A 127 6.30 13.94 -11.16
CA ALA A 127 6.57 15.03 -12.11
C ALA A 127 5.28 15.74 -12.57
N SER A 128 4.15 15.03 -12.51
CA SER A 128 2.80 15.56 -12.74
C SER A 128 1.83 14.91 -11.74
N PRO A 129 0.77 15.61 -11.32
CA PRO A 129 -0.23 15.01 -10.43
C PRO A 129 -0.92 13.80 -11.09
N ALA A 130 -1.19 12.77 -10.30
CA ALA A 130 -2.05 11.65 -10.67
C ALA A 130 -3.51 12.12 -10.83
N GLN A 131 -4.20 11.57 -11.82
CA GLN A 131 -5.63 11.77 -12.07
C GLN A 131 -6.42 10.89 -11.11
N LEU A 132 -6.96 11.46 -10.04
CA LEU A 132 -7.73 10.69 -9.06
C LEU A 132 -9.08 10.26 -9.65
N ASN A 133 -9.42 8.99 -9.46
CA ASN A 133 -10.67 8.36 -9.93
C ASN A 133 -10.98 7.09 -9.10
N ALA A 134 -11.97 6.31 -9.53
CA ALA A 134 -12.39 5.09 -8.82
C ALA A 134 -11.28 4.02 -8.65
N ARG A 135 -10.25 4.03 -9.51
CA ARG A 135 -9.15 3.05 -9.53
C ARG A 135 -7.82 3.63 -9.03
N VAL A 136 -7.75 4.96 -8.87
CA VAL A 136 -6.56 5.70 -8.42
C VAL A 136 -6.99 6.73 -7.39
N SER A 137 -6.75 6.45 -6.12
CA SER A 137 -7.05 7.35 -5.01
C SER A 137 -6.01 7.19 -3.90
N SER A 138 -5.95 8.15 -2.97
CA SER A 138 -4.91 8.12 -1.93
C SER A 138 -5.32 7.32 -0.71
N VAL A 139 -4.32 6.79 0.00
CA VAL A 139 -4.47 6.25 1.34
C VAL A 139 -4.29 7.34 2.40
N CYS A 140 -4.90 7.17 3.57
CA CYS A 140 -4.67 8.08 4.69
C CYS A 140 -3.34 7.79 5.36
N VAL A 141 -2.60 8.86 5.67
CA VAL A 141 -1.39 8.78 6.47
C VAL A 141 -1.76 8.79 7.95
N ALA A 142 -1.12 7.97 8.75
CA ALA A 142 -1.31 7.95 10.19
C ALA A 142 -0.69 9.19 10.86
N GLU A 143 -1.31 9.63 11.94
CA GLU A 143 -0.83 10.74 12.76
C GLU A 143 0.09 10.23 13.88
N THR A 144 0.98 11.08 14.39
CA THR A 144 1.92 10.73 15.47
C THR A 144 1.24 10.19 16.74
N GLY A 145 -0.03 10.56 16.97
CA GLY A 145 -0.82 10.10 18.11
C GLY A 145 -1.66 8.84 17.83
N ASP A 146 -1.68 8.34 16.59
CA ASP A 146 -2.43 7.12 16.26
C ASP A 146 -1.80 5.92 16.98
N ASN A 147 -2.65 5.08 17.57
CA ASN A 147 -2.22 3.87 18.26
C ASN A 147 -2.80 2.63 17.56
N PHE A 148 -1.91 1.74 17.10
CA PHE A 148 -2.28 0.50 16.43
C PHE A 148 -1.93 -0.69 17.35
N PRO A 149 -2.86 -1.16 18.20
CA PRO A 149 -2.59 -2.20 19.17
C PRO A 149 -2.27 -3.55 18.52
N ALA A 150 -1.48 -4.37 19.22
CA ALA A 150 -1.23 -5.75 18.80
C ALA A 150 -2.54 -6.55 18.66
N GLY A 151 -2.59 -7.46 17.69
CA GLY A 151 -3.79 -8.21 17.32
C GLY A 151 -4.74 -7.44 16.39
N MET A 152 -4.56 -6.13 16.20
CA MET A 152 -5.28 -5.39 15.16
C MET A 152 -4.98 -6.01 13.80
N LYS A 153 -6.02 -6.33 13.04
CA LYS A 153 -5.89 -6.91 11.71
C LYS A 153 -5.66 -5.80 10.69
N CYS A 154 -4.54 -5.88 10.00
CA CYS A 154 -4.17 -5.05 8.87
C CYS A 154 -4.17 -5.88 7.59
N VAL A 155 -4.04 -5.21 6.45
CA VAL A 155 -3.94 -5.88 5.14
C VAL A 155 -2.67 -5.44 4.47
N THR A 156 -1.95 -6.39 3.88
CA THR A 156 -0.87 -6.13 2.93
C THR A 156 -1.37 -6.44 1.52
N SER A 157 -0.92 -5.69 0.52
CA SER A 157 -1.20 -5.96 -0.89
C SER A 157 0.06 -5.79 -1.73
N GLY A 158 0.15 -6.52 -2.84
CA GLY A 158 1.26 -6.39 -3.78
C GLY A 158 1.40 -7.55 -4.76
N TRP A 159 2.41 -7.46 -5.62
CA TRP A 159 2.75 -8.47 -6.63
C TRP A 159 4.00 -9.26 -6.28
N GLY A 160 4.34 -9.32 -4.99
CA GLY A 160 5.46 -10.10 -4.53
C GLY A 160 5.26 -11.60 -4.72
N ARG A 161 6.22 -12.39 -4.26
CA ARG A 161 6.14 -13.86 -4.30
C ARG A 161 5.01 -14.34 -3.40
N THR A 162 4.13 -15.18 -3.94
CA THR A 162 3.03 -15.80 -3.17
C THR A 162 3.50 -17.01 -2.37
N TYR A 163 4.67 -17.58 -2.68
CA TYR A 163 5.27 -18.67 -1.91
C TYR A 163 6.80 -18.61 -1.95
N TYR A 164 7.44 -19.25 -0.98
CA TYR A 164 8.88 -19.13 -0.67
C TYR A 164 9.82 -19.34 -1.88
N ASN A 165 9.48 -20.26 -2.78
CA ASN A 165 10.29 -20.61 -3.97
C ASN A 165 9.65 -20.19 -5.30
N ALA A 166 8.71 -19.23 -5.28
CA ALA A 166 8.14 -18.75 -6.54
C ALA A 166 9.26 -18.14 -7.41
N PRO A 167 9.37 -18.53 -8.70
CA PRO A 167 10.40 -17.99 -9.57
C PRO A 167 10.25 -16.48 -9.69
N ASP A 168 9.01 -16.03 -9.87
CA ASP A 168 8.63 -14.64 -10.08
C ASP A 168 7.55 -14.18 -9.08
N GLY A 169 7.31 -12.87 -9.04
CA GLY A 169 6.17 -12.29 -8.35
C GLY A 169 4.83 -12.59 -9.04
N ALA A 170 3.72 -12.44 -8.34
CA ALA A 170 2.39 -12.67 -8.90
C ALA A 170 2.07 -11.73 -10.08
N ALA A 171 1.36 -12.23 -11.11
CA ALA A 171 0.84 -11.39 -12.19
C ALA A 171 -0.24 -10.43 -11.68
N LEU A 172 -1.23 -11.00 -10.98
CA LEU A 172 -2.39 -10.33 -10.41
C LEU A 172 -2.08 -9.81 -9.00
N LEU A 173 -2.63 -8.65 -8.64
CA LEU A 173 -2.46 -8.06 -7.32
C LEU A 173 -3.00 -9.02 -6.26
N GLN A 174 -2.17 -9.33 -5.26
CA GLN A 174 -2.54 -10.17 -4.13
C GLN A 174 -2.80 -9.30 -2.89
N GLN A 175 -3.53 -9.86 -1.93
CA GLN A 175 -3.75 -9.29 -0.61
C GLN A 175 -3.68 -10.36 0.48
N ALA A 176 -3.34 -9.96 1.71
CA ALA A 176 -3.41 -10.84 2.88
C ALA A 176 -3.72 -10.06 4.16
N ALA A 177 -4.62 -10.59 4.98
CA ALA A 177 -4.90 -10.07 6.31
C ALA A 177 -3.91 -10.61 7.34
N LEU A 178 -3.31 -9.71 8.12
CA LEU A 178 -2.26 -10.01 9.09
C LEU A 178 -2.54 -9.29 10.41
N PRO A 179 -2.42 -9.95 11.58
CA PRO A 179 -2.45 -9.25 12.85
C PRO A 179 -1.14 -8.50 13.09
N LEU A 180 -1.23 -7.32 13.69
CA LEU A 180 -0.06 -6.62 14.22
C LEU A 180 0.52 -7.36 15.43
N LEU A 181 1.83 -7.33 15.55
CA LEU A 181 2.57 -7.86 16.68
C LEU A 181 3.21 -6.72 17.46
N THR A 182 3.42 -6.94 18.77
CA THR A 182 4.32 -6.07 19.53
C THR A 182 5.76 -6.26 19.03
N ASN A 183 6.58 -5.20 19.12
CA ASN A 183 8.00 -5.32 18.82
C ASN A 183 8.70 -6.35 19.72
N GLU A 184 8.23 -6.53 20.95
CA GLU A 184 8.71 -7.59 21.84
C GLU A 184 8.46 -8.99 21.27
N ASN A 185 7.23 -9.27 20.83
CA ASN A 185 6.92 -10.55 20.20
C ASN A 185 7.73 -10.74 18.91
N CYS A 186 7.96 -9.67 18.15
CA CYS A 186 8.76 -9.73 16.93
C CYS A 186 10.24 -10.04 17.21
N ARG A 187 10.80 -9.50 18.30
CA ARG A 187 12.18 -9.80 18.74
C ARG A 187 12.41 -11.28 19.08
N ASN A 188 11.37 -12.03 19.41
CA ASN A 188 11.50 -13.48 19.62
C ASN A 188 11.88 -14.24 18.34
N TYR A 189 11.64 -13.65 17.16
CA TYR A 189 11.96 -14.24 15.86
C TYR A 189 13.17 -13.58 15.21
N TRP A 190 13.29 -12.26 15.34
CA TRP A 190 14.28 -11.45 14.63
C TRP A 190 15.39 -10.87 15.53
N GLY A 191 15.36 -11.16 16.83
CA GLY A 191 16.36 -10.70 17.79
C GLY A 191 16.46 -9.18 17.87
N SER A 192 17.68 -8.69 18.08
CA SER A 192 17.99 -7.26 18.21
C SER A 192 17.83 -6.44 16.93
N SER A 193 17.53 -7.06 15.79
CA SER A 193 17.28 -6.35 14.53
C SER A 193 15.99 -5.53 14.56
N ILE A 194 15.04 -5.84 15.45
CA ILE A 194 13.77 -5.10 15.58
C ILE A 194 13.93 -3.93 16.54
N THR A 195 13.75 -2.72 16.00
CA THR A 195 13.85 -1.46 16.74
C THR A 195 12.48 -0.80 16.93
N ASN A 196 12.43 0.32 17.66
CA ASN A 196 11.19 1.05 17.93
C ASN A 196 10.66 1.85 16.73
N VAL A 197 11.42 1.94 15.63
CA VAL A 197 10.98 2.58 14.37
C VAL A 197 10.53 1.55 13.33
N MET A 198 10.25 0.33 13.78
CA MET A 198 9.74 -0.78 12.98
C MET A 198 8.43 -1.29 13.58
N ILE A 199 7.67 -1.98 12.75
CA ILE A 199 6.45 -2.69 13.12
C ILE A 199 6.42 -4.05 12.44
N CYS A 200 5.81 -5.02 13.10
CA CYS A 200 5.69 -6.36 12.58
C CYS A 200 4.22 -6.75 12.46
N ALA A 201 3.91 -7.45 11.37
CA ALA A 201 2.60 -8.02 11.13
C ALA A 201 2.78 -9.46 10.65
N GLY A 202 2.00 -10.39 11.19
CA GLY A 202 2.19 -11.81 10.91
C GLY A 202 1.98 -12.69 12.15
N ALA A 203 2.54 -13.90 12.10
CA ALA A 203 2.20 -15.03 12.97
C ALA A 203 0.83 -15.64 12.62
N SER A 204 0.77 -16.98 12.59
CA SER A 204 -0.29 -17.85 12.00
C SER A 204 -0.02 -18.39 10.58
N GLY A 205 1.25 -18.45 10.15
CA GLY A 205 1.64 -19.04 8.85
C GLY A 205 1.61 -18.06 7.67
N VAL A 206 1.51 -16.76 7.93
CA VAL A 206 1.38 -15.70 6.92
C VAL A 206 2.47 -14.65 7.11
N SER A 207 3.20 -14.32 6.04
CA SER A 207 4.22 -13.26 6.02
C SER A 207 4.01 -12.34 4.82
N SER A 208 3.99 -11.03 5.04
CA SER A 208 4.12 -10.03 3.95
C SER A 208 5.58 -10.00 3.49
N CYS A 209 5.80 -9.83 2.17
CA CYS A 209 7.05 -10.14 1.48
C CYS A 209 8.35 -9.71 2.18
N MET A 210 9.31 -10.65 2.20
CA MET A 210 10.69 -10.54 2.70
C MET A 210 11.60 -9.75 1.75
N CYS A 211 12.56 -9.03 2.32
CA CYS A 211 13.94 -9.08 1.83
C CYS A 211 14.68 -10.13 2.70
N GLN A 212 15.37 -11.09 2.07
CA GLN A 212 16.13 -12.26 2.62
C GLN A 212 16.70 -12.06 4.05
N MET A 213 16.60 -12.99 5.03
CA MET A 213 16.94 -14.42 5.08
C MET A 213 16.14 -15.20 6.18
N GLU A 214 16.11 -16.53 6.03
CA GLU A 214 15.77 -17.63 6.97
C GLU A 214 14.54 -17.62 7.91
N HIS A 215 13.69 -18.64 7.70
CA HIS A 215 12.97 -19.43 8.73
C HIS A 215 12.01 -18.74 9.72
N SER A 216 11.30 -17.65 9.36
CA SER A 216 10.17 -17.23 10.20
C SER A 216 8.97 -16.63 9.45
N HIS A 217 7.77 -17.05 9.86
CA HIS A 217 6.45 -16.64 9.35
C HIS A 217 6.01 -15.25 9.88
N ILE A 218 6.95 -14.37 10.21
CA ILE A 218 6.70 -13.05 10.80
C ILE A 218 7.65 -12.10 10.11
N THR A 219 7.20 -10.99 9.55
CA THR A 219 8.09 -10.10 8.79
C THR A 219 8.05 -8.67 9.34
N PRO A 220 9.21 -8.00 9.45
CA PRO A 220 9.25 -6.56 9.65
C PRO A 220 8.72 -5.90 8.37
N VAL A 221 7.63 -5.16 8.49
CA VAL A 221 7.08 -4.44 7.34
C VAL A 221 7.82 -3.10 7.26
N SER A 222 8.72 -3.00 6.28
CA SER A 222 9.57 -1.81 6.07
C SER A 222 8.76 -0.58 5.61
N VAL A 223 7.57 -0.77 5.04
CA VAL A 223 6.55 0.28 4.93
C VAL A 223 5.65 0.19 6.15
N SER A 224 6.12 0.72 7.27
CA SER A 224 5.44 0.54 8.56
C SER A 224 3.93 0.85 8.46
N PRO A 225 3.02 -0.06 8.86
CA PRO A 225 1.62 0.26 9.14
C PRO A 225 1.43 1.45 10.10
N SER A 226 2.47 1.91 10.81
CA SER A 226 2.43 3.16 11.57
C SER A 226 2.30 4.43 10.70
N TRP A 227 2.40 4.33 9.38
CA TRP A 227 2.29 5.48 8.46
C TRP A 227 1.01 5.49 7.64
N ILE A 228 0.25 4.39 7.62
CA ILE A 228 -0.93 4.26 6.79
C ILE A 228 -2.07 3.77 7.69
N ARG A 229 -3.12 4.57 7.84
CA ARG A 229 -4.27 4.14 8.64
C ARG A 229 -4.87 2.87 8.03
N PRO A 230 -5.07 1.80 8.81
CA PRO A 230 -5.84 0.64 8.37
C PRO A 230 -7.21 1.12 7.91
N SER A 231 -7.67 0.65 6.75
CA SER A 231 -9.03 0.93 6.30
C SER A 231 -10.00 0.35 7.34
N ALA A 232 -10.65 1.23 8.10
CA ALA A 232 -11.64 0.82 9.08
C ALA A 232 -12.88 0.33 8.31
N ASN A 233 -13.28 -0.92 8.56
CA ASN A 233 -14.61 -1.37 8.18
C ASN A 233 -15.64 -0.49 8.91
N HIS A 234 -16.22 0.48 8.21
CA HIS A 234 -17.46 1.09 8.66
C HIS A 234 -18.56 0.03 8.56
N SER A 235 -18.83 -0.64 9.68
CA SER A 235 -20.13 -1.26 9.88
C SER A 235 -21.19 -0.15 9.80
N PRO A 236 -22.23 -0.28 8.98
CA PRO A 236 -23.32 0.69 9.01
C PRO A 236 -23.96 0.62 10.38
N LEU A 237 -24.01 1.76 11.06
CA LEU A 237 -24.80 1.98 12.26
C LEU A 237 -26.21 1.43 11.98
N ARG A 238 -26.60 0.36 12.67
CA ARG A 238 -28.02 0.03 12.83
C ARG A 238 -28.59 1.07 13.79
N HIS A 239 -29.76 1.57 13.40
CA HIS A 239 -30.64 2.55 14.05
C HIS A 239 -30.58 2.59 15.58
#